data_AF-Q3IDV7-F1
#
_entry.id   AF-Q3IDV7-F1
#
_cell.length_a   1.000
_cell.length_b   1.000
_cell.length_c   1.000
_cell.angle_alpha   90.00
_cell.angle_beta   90.00
_cell.angle_gamma   90.00
#
_symmetry.space_group_name_H-M   'P 1'
#
loop_
_entity.id
_entity.type
_entity.pdbx_description
1 polymer ?
#
loop_
_entity_poly.entity_id
_entity_poly.type
_entity_poly.pdbx_seq_one_letter_code
_entity_poly.pdbx_strand_id
1 'polypeptide(L)'
;MNSFLSSVFAGLSATALLTFSPFTAAQWYESTGHAQVKSSDVGAAKSAAIKDAITQALVFSGARVSSVQTLVDGVLMQDQLKISSHGEIQKIELVSEERHNNQLAITLRLDIFAQTEQCPQSSFKKFVAVTQSQLNHREQARMGQIFDIDKAVSKNIYTALQKSKMSAVPIAYYNNAIKVDKYFSQQHDYSNAQLEDISSRSNAQYVLLSQITNLSTSDKLNSDYAFWQDESYQRSYQIEFTLFDGTTYEQLWQNSYKNQAIWPFEKTAIVDVNSSMFWQSPYGQSINDINQTLSYDLQSAMACLPTQGKIMHLDQGNIVINLGKAHGLKKGQLLSIAHHNYLTDALGNTMPHKVITLNSIRVEQLYQQSAIAVSINNAPLPGVQINDIVEIVSQNL
;
A
#
# COMPACT_ATOMS: atom_id res chain seq x y z
N MET A 1 38.29 -68.65 27.29
CA MET A 1 38.93 -67.90 26.19
C MET A 1 37.83 -67.16 25.43
N ASN A 2 37.29 -66.08 26.01
CA ASN A 2 37.85 -64.73 26.08
C ASN A 2 37.93 -64.07 24.70
N SER A 3 37.15 -62.99 24.58
CA SER A 3 37.41 -61.81 23.76
C SER A 3 37.47 -62.05 22.25
N PHE A 4 36.33 -61.97 21.55
CA PHE A 4 36.32 -61.45 20.16
C PHE A 4 34.93 -61.01 19.63
N LEU A 5 33.85 -61.06 20.40
CA LEU A 5 32.49 -60.78 19.90
C LEU A 5 31.82 -59.50 20.42
N SER A 6 32.49 -58.66 21.22
CA SER A 6 31.88 -57.42 21.75
C SER A 6 32.31 -56.12 21.07
N SER A 7 33.13 -56.15 20.01
CA SER A 7 33.66 -54.93 19.37
C SER A 7 32.95 -54.50 18.09
N VAL A 8 31.99 -55.27 17.57
CA VAL A 8 31.28 -54.91 16.32
C VAL A 8 29.94 -54.20 16.56
N PHE A 9 29.32 -54.36 17.73
CA PHE A 9 28.03 -53.71 18.03
C PHE A 9 28.12 -52.31 18.63
N ALA A 10 29.31 -51.84 19.01
CA ALA A 10 29.52 -50.47 19.50
C ALA A 10 29.78 -49.46 18.37
N GLY A 11 30.06 -49.92 17.14
CA GLY A 11 30.43 -49.05 16.01
C GLY A 11 29.27 -48.58 15.12
N LEU A 12 28.10 -49.23 15.20
CA LEU A 12 26.97 -48.98 14.28
C LEU A 12 25.88 -48.06 14.85
N SER A 13 25.90 -47.75 16.14
CA SER A 13 24.91 -46.85 16.76
C SER A 13 25.36 -45.38 16.79
N ALA A 14 26.66 -45.11 16.63
CA ALA A 14 27.20 -43.75 16.67
C ALA A 14 27.20 -43.03 15.30
N THR A 15 26.92 -43.73 14.19
CA THR A 15 26.97 -43.15 12.83
C THR A 15 25.60 -42.70 12.32
N ALA A 16 24.50 -42.99 13.03
CA ALA A 16 23.14 -42.66 12.61
C ALA A 16 22.63 -41.27 13.09
N LEU A 17 23.47 -40.49 13.79
CA LEU A 17 23.08 -39.20 14.38
C LEU A 17 23.57 -37.95 13.62
N LEU A 18 24.09 -38.09 12.40
CA LEU A 18 24.73 -37.00 11.66
C LEU A 18 24.01 -36.52 10.38
N THR A 19 22.78 -36.96 10.09
CA THR A 19 22.15 -36.68 8.78
C THR A 19 20.83 -35.92 8.80
N PHE A 20 20.57 -35.12 9.83
CA PHE A 20 19.49 -34.12 9.78
C PHE A 20 19.96 -32.77 10.31
N SER A 21 20.93 -32.17 9.60
CA SER A 21 21.07 -30.71 9.62
C SER A 21 19.88 -30.14 8.83
N PRO A 22 19.03 -29.27 9.39
CA PRO A 22 18.14 -28.49 8.56
C PRO A 22 19.02 -27.67 7.62
N PHE A 23 18.88 -27.88 6.31
CA PHE A 23 19.45 -26.98 5.32
C PHE A 23 18.83 -25.60 5.56
N THR A 24 19.55 -24.72 6.25
CA THR A 24 19.20 -23.31 6.31
C THR A 24 19.48 -22.73 4.93
N ALA A 25 18.47 -22.73 4.07
CA ALA A 25 18.54 -22.05 2.79
C ALA A 25 18.55 -20.54 3.07
N ALA A 26 19.68 -19.88 2.79
CA ALA A 26 19.70 -18.44 2.69
C ALA A 26 18.82 -18.05 1.49
N GLN A 27 17.69 -17.38 1.76
CA GLN A 27 16.75 -16.96 0.73
C GLN A 27 17.12 -15.57 0.22
N TRP A 28 17.76 -15.54 -0.94
CA TRP A 28 18.07 -14.31 -1.65
C TRP A 28 16.85 -13.84 -2.43
N TYR A 29 16.58 -12.54 -2.38
CA TYR A 29 15.54 -11.89 -3.17
C TYR A 29 16.21 -11.09 -4.29
N GLU A 30 15.81 -11.36 -5.53
CA GLU A 30 16.24 -10.58 -6.70
C GLU A 30 15.08 -9.72 -7.19
N SER A 31 15.34 -8.43 -7.37
CA SER A 31 14.32 -7.44 -7.74
C SER A 31 14.89 -6.44 -8.73
N THR A 32 14.08 -6.02 -9.69
CA THR A 32 14.47 -5.04 -10.69
C THR A 32 13.63 -3.78 -10.52
N GLY A 33 14.31 -2.66 -10.27
CA GLY A 33 13.70 -1.34 -10.19
C GLY A 33 13.91 -0.55 -11.46
N HIS A 34 12.97 0.34 -11.76
CA HIS A 34 12.95 1.12 -12.99
C HIS A 34 12.82 2.61 -12.72
N ALA A 35 13.58 3.41 -13.46
CA ALA A 35 13.45 4.87 -13.44
C ALA A 35 13.67 5.46 -14.84
N GLN A 36 12.99 6.56 -15.14
CA GLN A 36 13.22 7.31 -16.36
C GLN A 36 14.42 8.25 -16.17
N VAL A 37 15.35 8.27 -17.12
CA VAL A 37 16.51 9.16 -17.13
C VAL A 37 16.10 10.51 -17.72
N LYS A 38 16.06 11.56 -16.90
CA LYS A 38 15.66 12.90 -17.33
C LYS A 38 16.87 13.83 -17.41
N SER A 39 16.92 14.68 -18.44
CA SER A 39 17.91 15.77 -18.59
C SER A 39 19.38 15.35 -18.43
N SER A 40 19.73 14.11 -18.82
CA SER A 40 21.05 13.51 -18.62
C SER A 40 21.51 13.36 -17.15
N ASP A 41 20.61 13.56 -16.17
CA ASP A 41 20.88 13.29 -14.76
C ASP A 41 20.70 11.79 -14.46
N VAL A 42 21.77 11.04 -14.72
CA VAL A 42 21.84 9.61 -14.47
C VAL A 42 21.84 9.30 -12.96
N GLY A 43 22.36 10.21 -12.12
CA GLY A 43 22.44 10.02 -10.68
C GLY A 43 21.06 9.95 -10.03
N ALA A 44 20.19 10.91 -10.36
CA ALA A 44 18.81 10.93 -9.86
C ALA A 44 18.01 9.70 -10.34
N ALA A 45 18.17 9.30 -11.60
CA ALA A 45 17.52 8.11 -12.15
C ALA A 45 18.02 6.82 -11.47
N LYS A 46 19.32 6.74 -11.18
CA LYS A 46 19.93 5.61 -10.46
C LYS A 46 19.39 5.49 -9.04
N SER A 47 19.32 6.61 -8.31
CA SER A 47 18.72 6.66 -6.97
C SER A 47 17.26 6.18 -6.98
N ALA A 48 16.45 6.66 -7.92
CA ALA A 48 15.05 6.27 -8.05
C ALA A 48 14.88 4.78 -8.41
N ALA A 49 15.69 4.24 -9.32
CA ALA A 49 15.64 2.82 -9.70
C ALA A 49 16.11 1.90 -8.57
N ILE A 50 17.15 2.28 -7.80
CA ILE A 50 17.56 1.56 -6.59
C ILE A 50 16.44 1.57 -5.55
N LYS A 51 15.83 2.72 -5.31
CA LYS A 51 14.70 2.86 -4.37
C LYS A 51 13.56 1.92 -4.75
N ASP A 52 13.18 1.89 -6.02
CA ASP A 52 12.13 1.01 -6.53
C ASP A 52 12.49 -0.48 -6.32
N ALA A 53 13.71 -0.90 -6.68
CA ALA A 53 14.17 -2.28 -6.51
C ALA A 53 14.11 -2.74 -5.04
N ILE A 54 14.72 -1.97 -4.12
CA ILE A 54 14.73 -2.29 -2.68
C ILE A 54 13.29 -2.38 -2.15
N THR A 55 12.43 -1.47 -2.58
CA THR A 55 11.05 -1.44 -2.08
C THR A 55 10.25 -2.64 -2.57
N GLN A 56 10.38 -3.04 -3.83
CA GLN A 56 9.76 -4.25 -4.35
C GLN A 56 10.22 -5.51 -3.60
N ALA A 57 11.51 -5.62 -3.29
CA ALA A 57 12.07 -6.75 -2.55
C ALA A 57 11.55 -6.82 -1.11
N LEU A 58 11.45 -5.68 -0.42
CA LEU A 58 10.88 -5.59 0.94
C LEU A 58 9.39 -5.96 0.95
N VAL A 59 8.61 -5.42 0.01
CA VAL A 59 7.18 -5.74 -0.12
C VAL A 59 6.96 -7.22 -0.39
N PHE A 60 7.75 -7.83 -1.27
CA PHE A 60 7.62 -9.25 -1.59
C PHE A 60 8.06 -10.16 -0.42
N SER A 61 9.10 -9.77 0.31
CA SER A 61 9.58 -10.53 1.48
C SER A 61 8.71 -10.34 2.73
N GLY A 62 7.77 -9.39 2.71
CA GLY A 62 6.91 -9.07 3.86
C GLY A 62 7.62 -8.24 4.94
N ALA A 63 8.83 -7.76 4.65
CA ALA A 63 9.63 -6.92 5.52
C ALA A 63 9.09 -5.47 5.56
N ARG A 64 9.21 -4.81 6.72
CA ARG A 64 8.79 -3.42 6.98
C ARG A 64 9.64 -2.42 6.20
N VAL A 65 8.97 -1.44 5.60
CA VAL A 65 9.56 -0.40 4.73
C VAL A 65 9.89 0.87 5.53
N SER A 66 10.60 0.76 6.66
CA SER A 66 10.80 1.95 7.52
C SER A 66 11.98 2.86 7.10
N SER A 67 12.92 2.39 6.28
CA SER A 67 14.15 3.16 5.99
C SER A 67 14.78 2.92 4.60
N VAL A 68 14.00 3.01 3.52
CA VAL A 68 14.55 2.83 2.15
C VAL A 68 15.56 3.93 1.78
N GLN A 69 15.37 5.17 2.25
CA GLN A 69 16.23 6.30 1.86
C GLN A 69 17.69 6.12 2.31
N THR A 70 17.92 5.68 3.55
CA THR A 70 19.28 5.40 4.06
C THR A 70 19.96 4.27 3.30
N LEU A 71 19.18 3.30 2.80
CA LEU A 71 19.69 2.20 1.99
C LEU A 71 20.06 2.66 0.58
N VAL A 72 19.23 3.53 -0.02
CA VAL A 72 19.52 4.14 -1.34
C VAL A 72 20.82 4.93 -1.28
N ASP A 73 20.99 5.78 -0.27
CA ASP A 73 22.20 6.57 -0.09
C ASP A 73 23.44 5.67 0.12
N GLY A 74 23.27 4.57 0.87
CA GLY A 74 24.31 3.55 1.06
C GLY A 74 24.75 2.84 -0.23
N VAL A 75 23.79 2.45 -1.09
CA VAL A 75 24.08 1.81 -2.38
C VAL A 75 24.74 2.78 -3.37
N LEU A 76 24.45 4.08 -3.28
CA LEU A 76 25.03 5.10 -4.17
C LEU A 76 26.47 5.49 -3.82
N MET A 77 26.92 5.31 -2.57
CA MET A 77 28.19 5.86 -2.09
C MET A 77 29.39 4.89 -2.14
N GLN A 78 29.22 3.58 -2.37
CA GLN A 78 30.32 2.59 -2.31
C GLN A 78 30.31 1.53 -3.43
N ASP A 79 31.40 1.48 -4.20
CA ASP A 79 31.67 0.51 -5.29
C ASP A 79 32.04 -0.92 -4.80
N GLN A 80 32.12 -1.18 -3.50
CA GLN A 80 32.42 -2.51 -2.93
C GLN A 80 31.54 -2.80 -1.70
N LEU A 81 30.61 -3.75 -1.88
CA LEU A 81 29.41 -3.95 -1.07
C LEU A 81 29.60 -4.86 0.16
N LYS A 82 29.49 -4.28 1.36
CA LYS A 82 29.05 -4.95 2.61
C LYS A 82 28.38 -3.91 3.52
N ILE A 83 27.08 -3.67 3.32
CA ILE A 83 26.30 -2.82 4.21
C ILE A 83 25.46 -3.72 5.10
N SER A 84 25.85 -3.85 6.38
CA SER A 84 25.02 -4.44 7.43
C SER A 84 24.20 -3.32 8.08
N SER A 85 22.95 -3.15 7.65
CA SER A 85 22.02 -2.26 8.34
C SER A 85 21.40 -3.01 9.53
N HIS A 86 21.25 -2.36 10.69
CA HIS A 86 20.42 -2.90 11.77
C HIS A 86 18.96 -2.82 11.32
N GLY A 87 18.43 -3.91 10.77
CA GLY A 87 17.10 -4.02 10.20
C GLY A 87 16.89 -5.40 9.55
N GLU A 88 15.83 -5.54 8.74
CA GLU A 88 15.48 -6.80 8.09
C GLU A 88 16.36 -7.12 6.86
N ILE A 89 17.19 -6.21 6.37
CA ILE A 89 18.12 -6.43 5.25
C ILE A 89 19.56 -6.54 5.76
N GLN A 90 20.20 -7.70 5.58
CA GLN A 90 21.58 -7.95 5.97
C GLN A 90 22.60 -7.62 4.89
N LYS A 91 22.23 -7.77 3.61
CA LYS A 91 23.12 -7.51 2.47
C LYS A 91 22.33 -7.05 1.25
N ILE A 92 22.93 -6.16 0.46
CA ILE A 92 22.45 -5.74 -0.85
C ILE A 92 23.63 -5.90 -1.82
N GLU A 93 23.37 -6.42 -3.01
CA GLU A 93 24.32 -6.56 -4.11
C GLU A 93 23.70 -6.02 -5.41
N LEU A 94 24.45 -5.19 -6.14
CA LEU A 94 24.08 -4.77 -7.49
C LEU A 94 24.43 -5.91 -8.47
N VAL A 95 23.42 -6.51 -9.08
CA VAL A 95 23.58 -7.63 -10.04
C VAL A 95 23.75 -7.10 -11.45
N SER A 96 22.89 -6.16 -11.86
CA SER A 96 22.99 -5.53 -13.17
C SER A 96 22.47 -4.10 -13.17
N GLU A 97 23.06 -3.30 -14.05
CA GLU A 97 22.60 -1.96 -14.40
C GLU A 97 22.47 -1.93 -15.91
N GLU A 98 21.23 -1.88 -16.40
CA GLU A 98 20.93 -1.89 -17.82
C GLU A 98 20.23 -0.60 -18.21
N ARG A 99 20.69 0.00 -19.31
CA ARG A 99 20.08 1.20 -19.87
C ARG A 99 19.42 0.85 -21.19
N HIS A 100 18.09 0.96 -21.22
CA HIS A 100 17.30 0.82 -22.44
C HIS A 100 16.58 2.13 -22.76
N ASN A 101 16.97 2.75 -23.87
CA ASN A 101 16.44 4.05 -24.31
C ASN A 101 16.63 5.15 -23.25
N ASN A 102 15.51 5.59 -22.67
CA ASN A 102 15.42 6.63 -21.65
C ASN A 102 15.03 6.06 -20.27
N GLN A 103 15.11 4.74 -20.10
CA GLN A 103 14.80 4.03 -18.87
C GLN A 103 16.03 3.29 -18.36
N LEU A 104 16.31 3.46 -17.06
CA LEU A 104 17.32 2.75 -16.31
C LEU A 104 16.64 1.60 -15.56
N ALA A 105 17.16 0.39 -15.74
CA ALA A 105 16.74 -0.80 -15.02
C ALA A 105 17.90 -1.27 -14.14
N ILE A 106 17.65 -1.39 -12.83
CA ILE A 106 18.66 -1.80 -11.85
C ILE A 106 18.17 -3.06 -11.17
N THR A 107 18.94 -4.14 -11.28
CA THR A 107 18.64 -5.39 -10.61
C THR A 107 19.50 -5.52 -9.36
N LEU A 108 18.85 -5.65 -8.22
CA LEU A 108 19.48 -5.84 -6.92
C LEU A 108 19.18 -7.24 -6.40
N ARG A 109 20.17 -7.82 -5.74
CA ARG A 109 20.07 -9.04 -4.94
C ARG A 109 20.18 -8.67 -3.46
N LEU A 110 19.19 -9.04 -2.67
CA LEU A 110 19.07 -8.67 -1.27
C LEU A 110 18.98 -9.92 -0.39
N ASP A 111 19.70 -9.91 0.72
CA ASP A 111 19.57 -10.87 1.81
C ASP A 111 18.63 -10.29 2.87
N ILE A 112 17.39 -10.75 2.87
CA ILE A 112 16.32 -10.20 3.71
C ILE A 112 15.88 -11.26 4.71
N PHE A 113 16.08 -10.97 5.99
CA PHE A 113 15.52 -11.70 7.11
C PHE A 113 14.36 -10.88 7.66
N ALA A 114 13.18 -11.07 7.07
CA ALA A 114 11.95 -10.56 7.66
C ALA A 114 11.82 -11.15 9.07
N GLN A 115 11.62 -10.31 10.08
CA GLN A 115 11.28 -10.84 11.40
C GLN A 115 9.97 -11.60 11.23
N THR A 116 9.91 -12.82 11.72
CA THR A 116 8.82 -13.80 11.54
C THR A 116 7.53 -13.38 12.25
N GLU A 117 7.01 -12.19 11.99
CA GLU A 117 5.57 -11.97 11.98
C GLU A 117 5.08 -12.46 10.62
N GLN A 118 4.91 -13.78 10.50
CA GLN A 118 4.14 -14.33 9.39
C GLN A 118 2.81 -13.59 9.37
N CYS A 119 2.58 -12.91 8.26
CA CYS A 119 1.43 -12.09 8.05
C CYS A 119 0.54 -12.78 7.02
N PRO A 120 -0.29 -13.78 7.40
CA PRO A 120 -1.11 -14.56 6.48
C PRO A 120 -1.99 -13.68 5.58
N GLN A 121 -2.39 -12.53 6.10
CA GLN A 121 -3.24 -11.55 5.43
C GLN A 121 -2.58 -10.87 4.24
N SER A 122 -1.24 -10.94 4.11
CA SER A 122 -0.50 -10.38 2.96
C SER A 122 -0.88 -11.04 1.63
N SER A 123 -1.29 -12.31 1.67
CA SER A 123 -1.69 -13.11 0.49
C SER A 123 -3.05 -12.71 -0.09
N PHE A 124 -3.87 -11.98 0.67
CA PHE A 124 -5.18 -11.51 0.24
C PHE A 124 -5.11 -10.09 -0.31
N LYS A 125 -5.96 -9.84 -1.30
CA LYS A 125 -6.09 -8.53 -1.94
C LYS A 125 -7.10 -7.68 -1.19
N LYS A 126 -6.67 -6.49 -0.80
CA LYS A 126 -7.41 -5.53 0.01
C LYS A 126 -7.84 -4.38 -0.87
N PHE A 127 -9.14 -4.20 -1.04
CA PHE A 127 -9.65 -3.15 -1.90
C PHE A 127 -9.66 -1.83 -1.15
N VAL A 128 -9.07 -0.79 -1.75
CA VAL A 128 -9.03 0.57 -1.19
C VAL A 128 -9.75 1.54 -2.12
N ALA A 129 -10.76 2.24 -1.61
CA ALA A 129 -11.44 3.29 -2.35
C ALA A 129 -10.53 4.52 -2.44
N VAL A 130 -10.08 4.85 -3.64
CA VAL A 130 -9.33 6.08 -3.91
C VAL A 130 -10.32 7.19 -4.20
N THR A 131 -10.51 8.08 -3.23
CA THR A 131 -11.46 9.19 -3.30
C THR A 131 -10.88 10.43 -3.98
N GLN A 132 -11.72 11.42 -4.29
CA GLN A 132 -11.27 12.69 -4.83
C GLN A 132 -10.56 13.48 -3.73
N SER A 133 -9.38 13.99 -4.03
CA SER A 133 -8.63 14.87 -3.14
C SER A 133 -9.37 16.19 -2.99
N GLN A 134 -9.31 16.81 -1.82
CA GLN A 134 -9.84 18.17 -1.63
C GLN A 134 -8.72 19.20 -1.79
N LEU A 135 -8.93 20.24 -2.59
CA LEU A 135 -8.03 21.38 -2.62
C LEU A 135 -8.43 22.40 -1.56
N ASN A 136 -7.60 22.56 -0.52
CA ASN A 136 -7.91 23.44 0.61
C ASN A 136 -7.88 24.92 0.21
N HIS A 137 -6.86 25.30 -0.56
CA HIS A 137 -6.60 26.68 -0.97
C HIS A 137 -6.79 26.85 -2.49
N ARG A 138 -8.04 26.99 -2.94
CA ARG A 138 -8.38 27.09 -4.38
C ARG A 138 -7.70 28.27 -5.07
N GLU A 139 -7.42 29.34 -4.34
CA GLU A 139 -6.68 30.51 -4.79
C GLU A 139 -5.26 30.18 -5.28
N GLN A 140 -4.65 29.13 -4.72
CA GLN A 140 -3.30 28.70 -5.11
C GLN A 140 -3.30 27.99 -6.47
N ALA A 141 -4.44 27.60 -7.03
CA ALA A 141 -4.55 27.02 -8.37
C ALA A 141 -4.67 28.06 -9.50
N ARG A 142 -4.66 29.36 -9.17
CA ARG A 142 -4.82 30.45 -10.16
C ARG A 142 -3.74 30.45 -11.25
N MET A 143 -2.47 30.31 -10.88
CA MET A 143 -1.38 30.18 -11.85
C MET A 143 -1.54 28.87 -12.63
N GLY A 144 -1.66 28.95 -13.95
CA GLY A 144 -1.96 27.82 -14.81
C GLY A 144 -3.45 27.46 -14.91
N GLN A 145 -4.33 28.12 -14.14
CA GLN A 145 -5.76 27.77 -14.00
C GLN A 145 -6.02 26.28 -13.70
N ILE A 146 -5.18 25.68 -12.85
CA ILE A 146 -5.19 24.24 -12.56
C ILE A 146 -6.25 23.86 -11.51
N PHE A 147 -7.48 24.37 -11.62
CA PHE A 147 -8.52 24.17 -10.61
C PHE A 147 -8.99 22.72 -10.48
N ASP A 148 -8.87 21.92 -11.55
CA ASP A 148 -9.23 20.50 -11.59
C ASP A 148 -8.06 19.58 -11.17
N ILE A 149 -6.99 20.14 -10.61
CA ILE A 149 -5.80 19.39 -10.18
C ILE A 149 -6.16 18.33 -9.14
N ASP A 150 -7.15 18.61 -8.30
CA ASP A 150 -7.63 17.71 -7.26
C ASP A 150 -8.11 16.37 -7.84
N LYS A 151 -8.97 16.41 -8.86
CA LYS A 151 -9.44 15.23 -9.58
C LYS A 151 -8.35 14.56 -10.41
N ALA A 152 -7.51 15.35 -11.08
CA ALA A 152 -6.43 14.84 -11.91
C ALA A 152 -5.39 14.05 -11.08
N VAL A 153 -5.01 14.59 -9.91
CA VAL A 153 -4.13 13.94 -8.94
C VAL A 153 -4.75 12.64 -8.44
N SER A 154 -6.01 12.64 -8.00
CA SER A 154 -6.66 11.42 -7.50
C SER A 154 -6.76 10.31 -8.56
N LYS A 155 -7.07 10.67 -9.80
CA LYS A 155 -7.05 9.72 -10.93
C LYS A 155 -5.65 9.14 -11.15
N ASN A 156 -4.63 9.97 -10.99
CA ASN A 156 -3.25 9.54 -11.17
C ASN A 156 -2.75 8.66 -10.01
N ILE A 157 -3.16 8.94 -8.76
CA ILE A 157 -2.94 8.07 -7.60
C ILE A 157 -3.57 6.70 -7.84
N TYR A 158 -4.84 6.66 -8.26
CA TYR A 158 -5.51 5.42 -8.64
C TYR A 158 -4.71 4.64 -9.69
N THR A 159 -4.21 5.34 -10.71
CA THR A 159 -3.42 4.72 -11.80
C THR A 159 -2.08 4.19 -11.30
N ALA A 160 -1.39 4.90 -10.40
CA ALA A 160 -0.14 4.48 -9.79
C ALA A 160 -0.32 3.20 -8.96
N LEU A 161 -1.34 3.19 -8.10
CA LEU A 161 -1.71 2.02 -7.30
C LEU A 161 -2.11 0.83 -8.17
N GLN A 162 -2.75 1.06 -9.31
CA GLN A 162 -3.15 -0.03 -10.21
C GLN A 162 -1.94 -0.67 -10.90
N LYS A 163 -0.91 0.13 -11.23
CA LYS A 163 0.30 -0.32 -11.91
C LYS A 163 1.24 -1.11 -11.01
N SER A 164 1.26 -0.84 -9.71
CA SER A 164 2.18 -1.49 -8.77
C SER A 164 1.94 -3.00 -8.59
N LYS A 165 0.77 -3.53 -9.00
CA LYS A 165 0.36 -4.95 -8.89
C LYS A 165 0.54 -5.53 -7.47
N MET A 166 0.16 -4.76 -6.46
CA MET A 166 0.35 -5.12 -5.05
C MET A 166 -0.93 -5.65 -4.38
N SER A 167 -0.86 -5.95 -3.08
CA SER A 167 -2.00 -6.46 -2.29
C SER A 167 -3.07 -5.39 -2.07
N ALA A 168 -2.71 -4.11 -2.00
CA ALA A 168 -3.65 -2.99 -2.02
C ALA A 168 -4.17 -2.76 -3.44
N VAL A 169 -5.44 -3.12 -3.69
CA VAL A 169 -6.08 -2.98 -5.00
C VAL A 169 -6.94 -1.71 -5.00
N PRO A 170 -6.66 -0.72 -5.86
CA PRO A 170 -7.44 0.51 -5.86
C PRO A 170 -8.80 0.33 -6.54
N ILE A 171 -9.82 0.91 -5.94
CA ILE A 171 -11.17 1.08 -6.49
C ILE A 171 -11.39 2.57 -6.76
N ALA A 172 -11.83 2.89 -7.98
CA ALA A 172 -12.04 4.26 -8.37
C ALA A 172 -13.27 4.85 -7.67
N TYR A 173 -13.05 5.87 -6.83
CA TYR A 173 -14.11 6.70 -6.25
C TYR A 173 -13.83 8.20 -6.44
N TYR A 174 -12.76 8.54 -7.18
CA TYR A 174 -12.26 9.89 -7.40
C TYR A 174 -13.10 10.79 -8.31
N ASN A 175 -14.21 10.28 -8.85
CA ASN A 175 -15.16 11.08 -9.63
C ASN A 175 -16.27 11.69 -8.76
N ASN A 176 -16.36 11.32 -7.49
CA ASN A 176 -17.30 11.87 -6.53
C ASN A 176 -16.58 12.90 -5.68
N ALA A 177 -17.07 14.14 -5.68
CA ALA A 177 -16.55 15.18 -4.80
C ALA A 177 -16.96 14.88 -3.35
N ILE A 178 -15.99 14.95 -2.44
CA ILE A 178 -16.15 14.58 -1.03
C ILE A 178 -15.52 15.70 -0.22
N LYS A 179 -16.23 16.20 0.78
CA LYS A 179 -15.65 17.09 1.78
C LYS A 179 -14.94 16.24 2.82
N VAL A 180 -13.64 16.48 2.99
CA VAL A 180 -12.76 15.71 3.87
C VAL A 180 -12.12 16.56 4.96
N ASP A 181 -12.37 17.87 5.00
CA ASP A 181 -11.75 18.82 5.94
C ASP A 181 -11.81 18.37 7.41
N LYS A 182 -12.96 17.84 7.85
CA LYS A 182 -13.17 17.31 9.21
C LYS A 182 -12.28 16.11 9.55
N TYR A 183 -11.94 15.27 8.56
CA TYR A 183 -11.11 14.08 8.73
C TYR A 183 -9.64 14.41 8.97
N PHE A 184 -9.22 15.63 8.65
CA PHE A 184 -7.87 16.13 8.89
C PHE A 184 -7.82 17.16 10.03
N SER A 185 -8.91 17.30 10.79
CA SER A 185 -8.99 18.19 11.96
C SER A 185 -8.48 17.49 13.21
N GLN A 186 -7.98 18.26 14.19
CA GLN A 186 -7.55 17.72 15.49
C GLN A 186 -8.74 17.24 16.34
N GLN A 187 -9.95 17.73 16.03
CA GLN A 187 -11.17 17.48 16.78
C GLN A 187 -11.80 16.12 16.46
N HIS A 188 -11.34 15.42 15.40
CA HIS A 188 -11.87 14.11 14.98
C HIS A 188 -13.40 14.11 14.83
N ASP A 189 -14.00 15.22 14.38
CA ASP A 189 -15.45 15.44 14.30
C ASP A 189 -16.08 14.93 12.98
N TYR A 190 -15.43 13.94 12.36
CA TYR A 190 -15.84 13.39 11.08
C TYR A 190 -17.01 12.40 11.20
N SER A 191 -17.75 12.21 10.10
CA SER A 191 -18.94 11.36 10.09
C SER A 191 -18.62 9.94 9.61
N ASN A 192 -18.95 8.94 10.44
CA ASN A 192 -18.88 7.53 10.06
C ASN A 192 -19.81 7.19 8.89
N ALA A 193 -20.96 7.87 8.77
CA ALA A 193 -21.93 7.62 7.70
C ALA A 193 -21.36 7.90 6.29
N GLN A 194 -20.45 8.87 6.18
CA GLN A 194 -19.79 9.18 4.91
C GLN A 194 -18.74 8.13 4.56
N LEU A 195 -18.00 7.58 5.54
CA LEU A 195 -17.11 6.44 5.31
C LEU A 195 -17.90 5.18 4.92
N GLU A 196 -19.05 4.96 5.55
CA GLU A 196 -19.97 3.87 5.23
C GLU A 196 -20.52 3.95 3.81
N ASP A 197 -20.97 5.14 3.37
CA ASP A 197 -21.47 5.34 2.01
C ASP A 197 -20.37 5.06 0.97
N ILE A 198 -19.15 5.55 1.22
CA ILE A 198 -18.01 5.31 0.33
C ILE A 198 -17.70 3.81 0.27
N SER A 199 -17.50 3.15 1.41
CA SER A 199 -17.10 1.73 1.46
C SER A 199 -18.17 0.82 0.84
N SER A 200 -19.44 1.11 1.09
CA SER A 200 -20.57 0.34 0.56
C SER A 200 -20.75 0.53 -0.95
N ARG A 201 -20.66 1.76 -1.47
CA ARG A 201 -20.80 2.03 -2.91
C ARG A 201 -19.61 1.54 -3.72
N SER A 202 -18.39 1.63 -3.18
CA SER A 202 -17.19 1.16 -3.86
C SER A 202 -16.96 -0.34 -3.67
N ASN A 203 -17.68 -0.99 -2.75
CA ASN A 203 -17.37 -2.34 -2.27
C ASN A 203 -15.89 -2.50 -1.88
N ALA A 204 -15.34 -1.48 -1.21
CA ALA A 204 -13.94 -1.48 -0.78
C ALA A 204 -13.87 -1.72 0.73
N GLN A 205 -12.86 -2.48 1.18
CA GLN A 205 -12.64 -2.75 2.59
C GLN A 205 -12.02 -1.55 3.30
N TYR A 206 -11.33 -0.67 2.56
CA TYR A 206 -10.63 0.48 3.09
C TYR A 206 -10.97 1.73 2.29
N VAL A 207 -10.90 2.89 2.93
CA VAL A 207 -11.17 4.19 2.31
C VAL A 207 -9.95 5.09 2.45
N LEU A 208 -9.41 5.55 1.33
CA LEU A 208 -8.30 6.51 1.29
C LEU A 208 -8.85 7.91 1.01
N LEU A 209 -8.75 8.79 2.01
CA LEU A 209 -9.08 10.21 1.89
C LEU A 209 -7.81 11.03 1.70
N SER A 210 -7.93 12.18 1.03
CA SER A 210 -6.78 13.05 0.80
C SER A 210 -7.15 14.53 0.68
N GLN A 211 -6.24 15.40 1.12
CA GLN A 211 -6.35 16.85 0.93
C GLN A 211 -5.04 17.44 0.44
N ILE A 212 -5.11 18.29 -0.57
CA ILE A 212 -4.00 19.10 -1.07
C ILE A 212 -3.94 20.36 -0.21
N THR A 213 -2.92 20.45 0.64
CA THR A 213 -2.74 21.53 1.61
C THR A 213 -1.96 22.70 1.06
N ASN A 214 -1.12 22.51 0.04
CA ASN A 214 -0.31 23.60 -0.53
C ASN A 214 0.04 23.39 -2.02
N LEU A 215 -0.33 24.36 -2.85
CA LEU A 215 0.04 24.51 -4.27
C LEU A 215 0.72 25.87 -4.56
N SER A 216 1.20 26.55 -3.51
CA SER A 216 1.79 27.89 -3.61
C SER A 216 3.00 27.91 -4.54
N THR A 217 3.20 29.05 -5.19
CA THR A 217 4.35 29.33 -6.03
C THR A 217 5.32 30.21 -5.28
N SER A 218 6.61 29.93 -5.38
CA SER A 218 7.69 30.76 -4.85
C SER A 218 7.73 32.12 -5.57
N ASP A 219 8.51 33.02 -5.01
CA ASP A 219 8.97 34.20 -5.74
C ASP A 219 9.82 33.79 -6.96
N LYS A 220 9.97 34.73 -7.88
CA LYS A 220 10.75 34.57 -9.12
C LYS A 220 12.18 34.17 -8.76
N LEU A 221 12.65 33.07 -9.36
CA LEU A 221 13.97 32.49 -9.06
C LEU A 221 15.11 33.24 -9.79
N ASN A 222 14.83 33.83 -10.95
CA ASN A 222 15.78 34.65 -11.68
C ASN A 222 15.70 36.12 -11.24
N SER A 223 16.84 36.81 -11.32
CA SER A 223 16.94 38.23 -10.96
C SER A 223 15.96 39.10 -11.77
N ASP A 224 15.35 40.10 -11.14
CA ASP A 224 14.50 41.09 -11.83
C ASP A 224 15.26 41.86 -12.92
N TYR A 225 16.59 41.96 -12.80
CA TYR A 225 17.45 42.59 -13.81
C TYR A 225 17.73 41.69 -15.02
N ALA A 226 17.43 40.39 -14.94
CA ALA A 226 17.61 39.43 -16.03
C ALA A 226 16.37 39.38 -16.95
N PHE A 227 15.95 40.54 -17.48
CA PHE A 227 14.75 40.67 -18.32
C PHE A 227 14.82 39.88 -19.64
N TRP A 228 16.03 39.44 -20.03
CA TRP A 228 16.27 38.61 -21.22
C TRP A 228 16.14 37.10 -20.96
N GLN A 229 15.94 36.68 -19.70
CA GLN A 229 15.72 35.28 -19.33
C GLN A 229 14.25 35.04 -19.02
N ASP A 230 13.74 33.89 -19.46
CA ASP A 230 12.40 33.45 -19.09
C ASP A 230 12.25 33.36 -17.56
N GLU A 231 11.10 33.77 -17.07
CA GLU A 231 10.81 33.73 -15.64
C GLU A 231 10.74 32.29 -15.16
N SER A 232 11.51 31.96 -14.12
CA SER A 232 11.52 30.64 -13.52
C SER A 232 10.91 30.71 -12.13
N TYR A 233 9.99 29.79 -11.86
CA TYR A 233 9.27 29.71 -10.59
C TYR A 233 9.38 28.30 -10.04
N GLN A 234 9.49 28.16 -8.73
CA GLN A 234 9.27 26.89 -8.04
C GLN A 234 7.83 26.85 -7.54
N ARG A 235 7.19 25.69 -7.64
CA ARG A 235 5.85 25.46 -7.11
C ARG A 235 5.89 24.34 -6.10
N SER A 236 5.27 24.59 -4.96
CA SER A 236 5.08 23.60 -3.89
C SER A 236 3.95 22.64 -4.27
N TYR A 237 4.06 21.42 -3.79
CA TYR A 237 2.99 20.45 -3.78
C TYR A 237 3.01 19.73 -2.44
N GLN A 238 1.99 19.96 -1.61
CA GLN A 238 1.80 19.28 -0.34
C GLN A 238 0.43 18.61 -0.31
N ILE A 239 0.41 17.35 0.09
CA ILE A 239 -0.79 16.52 0.15
C ILE A 239 -0.73 15.64 1.39
N GLU A 240 -1.88 15.51 2.05
CA GLU A 240 -2.06 14.65 3.20
C GLU A 240 -3.03 13.53 2.86
N PHE A 241 -2.77 12.35 3.42
CA PHE A 241 -3.59 11.16 3.25
C PHE A 241 -3.96 10.58 4.59
N THR A 242 -5.16 10.03 4.67
CA THR A 242 -5.60 9.21 5.81
C THR A 242 -6.35 7.98 5.29
N LEU A 243 -6.05 6.83 5.88
CA LEU A 243 -6.63 5.53 5.55
C LEU A 243 -7.57 5.10 6.66
N PHE A 244 -8.80 4.77 6.29
CA PHE A 244 -9.84 4.28 7.20
C PHE A 244 -10.22 2.83 6.92
N ASP A 245 -10.59 2.12 7.97
CA ASP A 245 -11.31 0.86 7.88
C ASP A 245 -12.75 1.10 7.41
N GLY A 246 -13.19 0.42 6.35
CA GLY A 246 -14.55 0.56 5.78
C GLY A 246 -15.66 -0.12 6.59
N THR A 247 -15.29 -0.78 7.69
CA THR A 247 -16.16 -1.53 8.59
C THR A 247 -16.18 -0.93 9.98
N THR A 248 -15.01 -0.71 10.60
CA THR A 248 -14.92 -0.11 11.95
C THR A 248 -14.88 1.41 11.93
N TYR A 249 -14.56 2.01 10.78
CA TYR A 249 -14.36 3.46 10.59
C TYR A 249 -13.19 4.03 11.38
N GLU A 250 -12.29 3.17 11.87
CA GLU A 250 -11.08 3.60 12.55
C GLU A 250 -10.06 4.16 11.55
N GLN A 251 -9.37 5.23 11.95
CA GLN A 251 -8.20 5.73 11.24
C GLN A 251 -7.02 4.77 11.47
N LEU A 252 -6.55 4.13 10.42
CA LEU A 252 -5.50 3.12 10.48
C LEU A 252 -4.11 3.71 10.20
N TRP A 253 -4.05 4.74 9.36
CA TRP A 253 -2.80 5.34 8.92
C TRP A 253 -3.02 6.77 8.44
N GLN A 254 -2.04 7.64 8.66
CA GLN A 254 -2.03 9.00 8.17
C GLN A 254 -0.61 9.41 7.83
N ASN A 255 -0.41 10.10 6.70
CA ASN A 255 0.89 10.63 6.34
C ASN A 255 0.75 11.91 5.50
N SER A 256 1.81 12.71 5.48
CA SER A 256 1.91 13.93 4.71
C SER A 256 3.12 13.87 3.77
N TYR A 257 2.93 14.33 2.55
CA TYR A 257 3.98 14.39 1.54
C TYR A 257 4.14 15.82 1.08
N LYS A 258 5.40 16.20 0.85
CA LYS A 258 5.75 17.50 0.31
C LYS A 258 6.82 17.34 -0.75
N ASN A 259 6.66 18.07 -1.83
CA ASN A 259 7.69 18.24 -2.84
C ASN A 259 7.61 19.65 -3.41
N GLN A 260 8.64 20.03 -4.15
CA GLN A 260 8.69 21.28 -4.90
C GLN A 260 9.39 21.02 -6.23
N ALA A 261 8.93 21.68 -7.27
CA ALA A 261 9.55 21.57 -8.59
C ALA A 261 9.38 22.83 -9.39
N ILE A 262 10.21 22.98 -10.43
CA ILE A 262 10.11 24.08 -11.37
C ILE A 262 8.76 24.03 -12.06
N TRP A 263 8.05 25.16 -12.07
CA TRP A 263 6.87 25.38 -12.87
C TRP A 263 7.29 25.74 -14.31
N PRO A 264 7.04 24.87 -15.30
CA PRO A 264 7.66 24.97 -16.62
C PRO A 264 6.79 25.73 -17.63
N PHE A 265 5.68 26.32 -17.19
CA PHE A 265 4.73 27.01 -18.03
C PHE A 265 4.77 28.52 -17.75
N GLU A 266 4.52 29.32 -18.78
CA GLU A 266 4.39 30.77 -18.60
C GLU A 266 3.30 31.11 -17.59
N LYS A 267 3.46 32.25 -16.89
CA LYS A 267 2.53 32.71 -15.86
C LYS A 267 1.10 32.91 -16.38
N THR A 268 0.96 33.28 -17.66
CA THR A 268 -0.30 33.53 -18.36
C THR A 268 -0.89 32.28 -19.00
N ALA A 269 -0.15 31.16 -19.03
CA ALA A 269 -0.59 29.94 -19.67
C ALA A 269 -1.81 29.33 -18.95
N ILE A 270 -2.71 28.74 -19.72
CA ILE A 270 -3.79 27.87 -19.23
C ILE A 270 -3.32 26.45 -19.44
N VAL A 271 -3.22 25.68 -18.35
CA VAL A 271 -2.60 24.35 -18.34
C VAL A 271 -3.68 23.30 -18.12
N ASP A 272 -3.83 22.38 -19.08
CA ASP A 272 -4.69 21.21 -18.91
C ASP A 272 -3.98 20.14 -18.06
N VAL A 273 -4.44 19.97 -16.82
CA VAL A 273 -3.95 18.98 -15.85
C VAL A 273 -4.26 17.53 -16.24
N ASN A 274 -5.12 17.30 -17.24
CA ASN A 274 -5.38 15.96 -17.78
C ASN A 274 -4.45 15.60 -18.94
N SER A 275 -3.70 16.56 -19.47
CA SER A 275 -2.82 16.36 -20.61
C SER A 275 -1.54 15.63 -20.24
N SER A 276 -0.98 14.86 -21.20
CA SER A 276 0.35 14.26 -21.02
C SER A 276 1.45 15.32 -20.87
N MET A 277 1.27 16.51 -21.46
CA MET A 277 2.22 17.63 -21.34
C MET A 277 2.38 18.05 -19.88
N PHE A 278 1.28 18.18 -19.13
CA PHE A 278 1.34 18.48 -17.69
C PHE A 278 2.08 17.40 -16.91
N TRP A 279 1.71 16.13 -17.12
CA TRP A 279 2.29 15.02 -16.36
C TRP A 279 3.75 14.70 -16.72
N GLN A 280 4.21 15.04 -17.92
CA GLN A 280 5.62 14.90 -18.33
C GLN A 280 6.50 16.07 -17.87
N SER A 281 5.89 17.19 -17.49
CA SER A 281 6.57 18.37 -17.01
C SER A 281 7.29 18.13 -15.67
N PRO A 282 8.35 18.90 -15.31
CA PRO A 282 9.02 18.77 -14.01
C PRO A 282 8.07 18.78 -12.81
N TYR A 283 7.05 19.64 -12.83
CA TYR A 283 6.04 19.71 -11.77
C TYR A 283 5.16 18.46 -11.73
N GLY A 284 4.60 18.03 -12.86
CA GLY A 284 3.78 16.81 -12.92
C GLY A 284 4.56 15.54 -12.53
N GLN A 285 5.86 15.49 -12.82
CA GLN A 285 6.73 14.41 -12.40
C GLN A 285 6.98 14.42 -10.88
N SER A 286 7.16 15.60 -10.28
CA SER A 286 7.31 15.70 -8.81
C SER A 286 6.08 15.19 -8.05
N ILE A 287 4.89 15.32 -8.65
CA ILE A 287 3.64 14.74 -8.15
C ILE A 287 3.64 13.22 -8.34
N ASN A 288 4.11 12.72 -9.49
CA ASN A 288 4.22 11.28 -9.74
C ASN A 288 5.15 10.59 -8.72
N ASP A 289 6.25 11.24 -8.34
CA ASP A 289 7.20 10.70 -7.36
C ASP A 289 6.54 10.54 -5.97
N ILE A 290 5.66 11.48 -5.59
CA ILE A 290 4.83 11.35 -4.39
C ILE A 290 3.81 10.21 -4.54
N ASN A 291 3.10 10.11 -5.68
CA ASN A 291 2.11 9.06 -5.91
C ASN A 291 2.75 7.66 -5.86
N GLN A 292 3.97 7.52 -6.36
CA GLN A 292 4.73 6.28 -6.29
C GLN A 292 5.14 5.96 -4.84
N THR A 293 5.65 6.95 -4.11
CA THR A 293 6.02 6.79 -2.69
C THR A 293 4.80 6.39 -1.84
N LEU A 294 3.67 7.08 -2.02
CA LEU A 294 2.38 6.73 -1.41
C LEU A 294 1.99 5.28 -1.69
N SER A 295 2.17 4.80 -2.93
CA SER A 295 1.80 3.43 -3.30
C SER A 295 2.55 2.39 -2.47
N TYR A 296 3.83 2.63 -2.16
CA TYR A 296 4.61 1.75 -1.30
C TYR A 296 4.26 1.89 0.18
N ASP A 297 4.12 3.12 0.66
CA ASP A 297 3.77 3.36 2.07
C ASP A 297 2.40 2.76 2.40
N LEU A 298 1.43 2.93 1.51
CA LEU A 298 0.10 2.35 1.64
C LEU A 298 0.16 0.82 1.63
N GLN A 299 0.95 0.22 0.74
CA GLN A 299 1.15 -1.22 0.72
C GLN A 299 1.75 -1.73 2.04
N SER A 300 2.76 -1.04 2.59
CA SER A 300 3.37 -1.40 3.88
C SER A 300 2.36 -1.27 5.02
N ALA A 301 1.58 -0.19 5.05
CA ALA A 301 0.56 0.04 6.07
C ALA A 301 -0.56 -1.01 5.99
N MET A 302 -0.90 -1.47 4.79
CA MET A 302 -1.98 -2.41 4.55
C MET A 302 -1.57 -3.88 4.58
N ALA A 303 -0.27 -4.20 4.64
CA ALA A 303 0.23 -5.57 4.49
C ALA A 303 -0.46 -6.55 5.45
N CYS A 304 -0.58 -6.17 6.73
CA CYS A 304 -1.09 -7.01 7.81
C CYS A 304 -2.47 -6.67 8.32
N LEU A 305 -3.15 -5.74 7.65
CA LEU A 305 -4.55 -5.51 7.94
C LEU A 305 -5.39 -6.74 7.54
N PRO A 306 -6.47 -7.06 8.26
CA PRO A 306 -7.31 -8.21 7.95
C PRO A 306 -8.09 -8.01 6.65
N THR A 307 -8.33 -9.08 5.90
CA THR A 307 -9.29 -9.03 4.78
C THR A 307 -10.67 -9.33 5.33
N GLN A 308 -11.42 -8.26 5.60
CA GLN A 308 -12.78 -8.32 6.14
C GLN A 308 -13.80 -8.06 5.04
N GLY A 309 -14.98 -8.66 5.16
CA GLY A 309 -16.14 -8.38 4.33
C GLY A 309 -17.38 -8.16 5.18
N LYS A 310 -18.49 -7.92 4.51
CA LYS A 310 -19.82 -7.80 5.12
C LYS A 310 -20.76 -8.83 4.51
N ILE A 311 -21.69 -9.30 5.33
CA ILE A 311 -22.86 -10.06 4.85
C ILE A 311 -23.80 -9.09 4.14
N MET A 312 -23.99 -9.29 2.84
CA MET A 312 -24.87 -8.48 2.01
C MET A 312 -26.31 -9.00 2.00
N HIS A 313 -26.48 -10.31 2.14
CA HIS A 313 -27.78 -10.95 2.06
C HIS A 313 -27.79 -12.31 2.77
N LEU A 314 -28.94 -12.68 3.32
CA LEU A 314 -29.20 -13.96 3.97
C LEU A 314 -30.46 -14.57 3.35
N ASP A 315 -30.34 -15.77 2.78
CA ASP A 315 -31.47 -16.49 2.17
C ASP A 315 -31.36 -17.99 2.44
N GLN A 316 -32.31 -18.56 3.21
CA GLN A 316 -32.50 -20.00 3.42
C GLN A 316 -31.20 -20.82 3.63
N GLY A 317 -30.26 -20.28 4.42
CA GLY A 317 -28.97 -20.92 4.73
C GLY A 317 -27.80 -20.53 3.80
N ASN A 318 -28.08 -19.84 2.71
CA ASN A 318 -27.10 -19.18 1.85
C ASN A 318 -26.81 -17.77 2.37
N ILE A 319 -25.53 -17.39 2.32
CA ILE A 319 -25.02 -16.12 2.82
C ILE A 319 -24.23 -15.48 1.70
N VAL A 320 -24.70 -14.34 1.22
CA VAL A 320 -23.98 -13.56 0.21
C VAL A 320 -23.04 -12.61 0.92
N ILE A 321 -21.75 -12.71 0.62
CA ILE A 321 -20.72 -11.82 1.16
C ILE A 321 -20.07 -11.00 0.05
N ASN A 322 -19.56 -9.83 0.40
CA ASN A 322 -18.92 -8.90 -0.53
C ASN A 322 -17.42 -9.16 -0.76
N LEU A 323 -16.96 -10.39 -0.49
CA LEU A 323 -15.63 -10.88 -0.81
C LEU A 323 -15.72 -11.96 -1.90
N GLY A 324 -14.72 -12.06 -2.77
CA GLY A 324 -14.75 -12.96 -3.92
C GLY A 324 -13.37 -13.32 -4.47
N LYS A 325 -13.31 -13.83 -5.71
CA LYS A 325 -12.05 -14.26 -6.37
C LYS A 325 -11.03 -13.13 -6.44
N ALA A 326 -11.46 -11.91 -6.72
CA ALA A 326 -10.60 -10.75 -6.83
C ALA A 326 -9.95 -10.35 -5.50
N HIS A 327 -10.52 -10.79 -4.37
CA HIS A 327 -9.99 -10.61 -3.02
C HIS A 327 -9.06 -11.76 -2.59
N GLY A 328 -8.96 -12.84 -3.38
CA GLY A 328 -8.14 -14.02 -3.09
C GLY A 328 -8.88 -15.18 -2.42
N LEU A 329 -10.22 -15.10 -2.27
CA LEU A 329 -11.00 -16.20 -1.70
C LEU A 329 -10.99 -17.45 -2.59
N LYS A 330 -11.00 -18.62 -1.93
CA LYS A 330 -11.05 -19.93 -2.57
C LYS A 330 -12.31 -20.70 -2.18
N LYS A 331 -12.80 -21.56 -3.08
CA LYS A 331 -13.93 -22.44 -2.79
C LYS A 331 -13.54 -23.39 -1.66
N GLY A 332 -14.42 -23.58 -0.70
CA GLY A 332 -14.19 -24.40 0.50
C GLY A 332 -13.50 -23.66 1.64
N GLN A 333 -13.10 -22.40 1.45
CA GLN A 333 -12.48 -21.60 2.51
C GLN A 333 -13.45 -21.33 3.66
N LEU A 334 -12.94 -21.42 4.89
CA LEU A 334 -13.68 -21.13 6.11
C LEU A 334 -13.52 -19.66 6.49
N LEU A 335 -14.62 -19.04 6.88
CA LEU A 335 -14.70 -17.67 7.34
C LEU A 335 -15.40 -17.63 8.70
N SER A 336 -14.94 -16.79 9.61
CA SER A 336 -15.58 -16.51 10.89
C SER A 336 -16.50 -15.30 10.75
N ILE A 337 -17.61 -15.30 11.49
CA ILE A 337 -18.53 -14.17 11.57
C ILE A 337 -18.26 -13.39 12.86
N ALA A 338 -18.27 -12.07 12.78
CA ALA A 338 -18.25 -11.18 13.94
C ALA A 338 -19.34 -10.12 13.83
N HIS A 339 -19.95 -9.79 14.97
CA HIS A 339 -20.86 -8.67 15.08
C HIS A 339 -20.08 -7.38 15.31
N HIS A 340 -20.48 -6.33 14.60
CA HIS A 340 -20.03 -4.98 14.84
C HIS A 340 -21.07 -4.22 15.65
N ASN A 341 -20.73 -3.84 16.87
CA ASN A 341 -21.55 -2.98 17.74
C ASN A 341 -20.75 -1.73 18.11
N TYR A 342 -21.44 -0.73 18.64
CA TYR A 342 -20.81 0.45 19.22
C TYR A 342 -21.03 0.46 20.72
N LEU A 343 -19.96 0.67 21.48
CA LEU A 343 -20.07 1.04 22.89
C LEU A 343 -20.16 2.54 22.98
N THR A 344 -20.93 3.07 23.92
CA THR A 344 -20.98 4.51 24.17
C THR A 344 -20.30 4.78 25.50
N ASP A 345 -19.36 5.72 25.53
CA ASP A 345 -18.74 6.17 26.77
C ASP A 345 -19.70 7.02 27.62
N ALA A 346 -19.26 7.43 28.82
CA ALA A 346 -20.07 8.24 29.72
C ALA A 346 -20.39 9.65 29.19
N LEU A 347 -19.67 10.11 28.16
CA LEU A 347 -19.83 11.42 27.52
C LEU A 347 -20.68 11.34 26.25
N GLY A 348 -21.13 10.15 25.84
CA GLY A 348 -21.92 9.94 24.63
C GLY A 348 -21.10 9.63 23.38
N ASN A 349 -19.78 9.45 23.48
CA ASN A 349 -18.93 9.12 22.33
C ASN A 349 -19.02 7.63 22.02
N THR A 350 -19.22 7.30 20.75
CA THR A 350 -19.29 5.92 20.27
C THR A 350 -17.90 5.37 19.97
N MET A 351 -17.58 4.22 20.53
CA MET A 351 -16.36 3.44 20.28
C MET A 351 -16.72 2.16 19.52
N PRO A 352 -15.92 1.74 18.53
CA PRO A 352 -16.13 0.48 17.85
C PRO A 352 -15.94 -0.69 18.83
N HIS A 353 -16.84 -1.67 18.77
CA HIS A 353 -16.77 -2.89 19.56
C HIS A 353 -17.15 -4.10 18.73
N LYS A 354 -16.18 -4.97 18.50
CA LYS A 354 -16.35 -6.17 17.69
C LYS A 354 -16.47 -7.40 18.58
N VAL A 355 -17.53 -8.18 18.38
CA VAL A 355 -17.77 -9.44 19.08
C VAL A 355 -17.63 -10.59 18.09
N ILE A 356 -16.54 -11.35 18.20
CA ILE A 356 -16.33 -12.54 17.38
C ILE A 356 -17.32 -13.62 17.83
N THR A 357 -18.11 -14.13 16.90
CA THR A 357 -19.07 -15.21 17.18
C THR A 357 -18.40 -16.58 17.02
N LEU A 358 -19.04 -17.62 17.58
CA LEU A 358 -18.66 -19.01 17.30
C LEU A 358 -19.10 -19.47 15.89
N ASN A 359 -19.83 -18.64 15.15
CA ASN A 359 -20.38 -18.99 13.86
C ASN A 359 -19.29 -18.97 12.79
N SER A 360 -19.21 -20.04 12.02
CA SER A 360 -18.30 -20.19 10.89
C SER A 360 -19.06 -20.63 9.65
N ILE A 361 -18.62 -20.12 8.50
CA ILE A 361 -19.25 -20.36 7.20
C ILE A 361 -18.20 -20.82 6.20
N ARG A 362 -18.63 -21.63 5.23
CA ARG A 362 -17.77 -22.17 4.18
C ARG A 362 -18.18 -21.61 2.84
N VAL A 363 -17.22 -21.07 2.09
CA VAL A 363 -17.44 -20.59 0.73
C VAL A 363 -17.82 -21.75 -0.19
N GLU A 364 -18.97 -21.65 -0.85
CA GLU A 364 -19.47 -22.68 -1.77
C GLU A 364 -19.40 -22.24 -3.23
N GLN A 365 -19.77 -20.99 -3.50
CA GLN A 365 -19.72 -20.39 -4.84
C GLN A 365 -18.94 -19.08 -4.81
N LEU A 366 -18.19 -18.84 -5.88
CA LEU A 366 -17.29 -17.69 -5.99
C LEU A 366 -17.56 -16.91 -7.27
N TYR A 367 -17.81 -15.62 -7.11
CA TYR A 367 -17.85 -14.62 -8.17
C TYR A 367 -16.61 -13.71 -8.07
N GLN A 368 -16.48 -12.74 -8.98
CA GLN A 368 -15.31 -11.87 -8.97
C GLN A 368 -15.22 -11.06 -7.68
N GLN A 369 -16.30 -10.41 -7.26
CA GLN A 369 -16.32 -9.51 -6.10
C GLN A 369 -17.23 -9.97 -4.96
N SER A 370 -17.91 -11.09 -5.12
CA SER A 370 -18.80 -11.66 -4.11
C SER A 370 -18.67 -13.18 -4.04
N ALA A 371 -19.24 -13.76 -2.99
CA ALA A 371 -19.29 -15.19 -2.79
C ALA A 371 -20.60 -15.59 -2.12
N ILE A 372 -21.02 -16.83 -2.36
CA ILE A 372 -22.08 -17.48 -1.60
C ILE A 372 -21.40 -18.49 -0.67
N ALA A 373 -21.66 -18.34 0.62
CA ALA A 373 -21.20 -19.20 1.68
C ALA A 373 -22.39 -19.87 2.37
N VAL A 374 -22.12 -21.03 2.98
CA VAL A 374 -23.12 -21.82 3.71
C VAL A 374 -22.61 -22.15 5.10
N SER A 375 -23.51 -22.41 6.04
CA SER A 375 -23.12 -22.86 7.38
C SER A 375 -22.45 -24.24 7.33
N ILE A 376 -21.52 -24.47 8.26
CA ILE A 376 -20.86 -25.77 8.38
C ILE A 376 -21.87 -26.79 8.91
N ASN A 377 -21.97 -27.96 8.27
CA ASN A 377 -22.87 -29.05 8.65
C ASN A 377 -24.36 -28.66 8.78
N ASN A 378 -24.81 -27.65 8.02
CA ASN A 378 -26.16 -27.08 8.14
C ASN A 378 -26.50 -26.61 9.57
N ALA A 379 -25.48 -26.23 10.35
CA ALA A 379 -25.68 -25.70 11.68
C ALA A 379 -26.49 -24.38 11.60
N PRO A 380 -27.41 -24.14 12.54
CA PRO A 380 -28.07 -22.85 12.64
C PRO A 380 -27.02 -21.77 12.94
N LEU A 381 -27.24 -20.58 12.41
CA LEU A 381 -26.39 -19.40 12.60
C LEU A 381 -27.14 -18.38 13.47
N PRO A 382 -27.30 -18.65 14.77
CA PRO A 382 -28.07 -17.76 15.65
C PRO A 382 -27.39 -16.39 15.73
N GLY A 383 -28.22 -15.35 15.66
CA GLY A 383 -27.77 -13.96 15.82
C GLY A 383 -27.18 -13.34 14.56
N VAL A 384 -26.84 -14.11 13.51
CA VAL A 384 -26.24 -13.57 12.27
C VAL A 384 -27.19 -12.63 11.53
N GLN A 385 -26.67 -11.47 11.13
CA GLN A 385 -27.39 -10.36 10.52
C GLN A 385 -26.70 -9.86 9.25
N ILE A 386 -27.47 -9.13 8.42
CA ILE A 386 -26.91 -8.33 7.33
C ILE A 386 -25.98 -7.27 7.94
N ASN A 387 -24.88 -6.95 7.26
CA ASN A 387 -23.78 -6.08 7.70
C ASN A 387 -22.84 -6.66 8.77
N ASP A 388 -23.06 -7.89 9.24
CA ASP A 388 -22.05 -8.57 10.06
C ASP A 388 -20.74 -8.73 9.30
N ILE A 389 -19.65 -8.67 10.05
CA ILE A 389 -18.29 -8.78 9.54
C ILE A 389 -18.00 -10.26 9.26
N VAL A 390 -17.47 -10.54 8.09
CA VAL A 390 -16.88 -11.84 7.76
C VAL A 390 -15.38 -11.72 7.64
N GLU A 391 -14.65 -12.63 8.27
CA GLU A 391 -13.19 -12.60 8.29
C GLU A 391 -12.61 -13.94 7.88
N ILE A 392 -11.46 -13.87 7.22
CA ILE A 392 -10.72 -15.06 6.85
C ILE A 392 -10.04 -15.62 8.09
N VAL A 393 -10.41 -16.85 8.47
CA VAL A 393 -9.73 -17.58 9.53
C VAL A 393 -8.36 -17.99 8.98
N SER A 394 -7.30 -17.36 9.49
CA SER A 394 -5.94 -17.81 9.26
C SER A 394 -5.82 -19.24 9.82
N GLN A 395 -5.71 -20.24 8.95
CA GLN A 395 -5.35 -21.58 9.39
C GLN A 395 -3.91 -21.49 9.90
N ASN A 396 -3.73 -21.61 11.22
CA ASN A 396 -2.43 -22.00 11.75
C ASN A 396 -2.14 -23.38 11.14
N LEU A 397 -1.20 -23.44 10.21
CA LEU A 397 -0.68 -24.68 9.65
C LEU A 397 0.09 -25.45 10.71
#